data_AF-A0A4Q5UW43-F1
#
_entry.id   AF-A0A4Q5UW43-F1
#
_cell.length_a   1.000
_cell.length_b   1.000
_cell.length_c   1.000
_cell.angle_alpha   90.00
_cell.angle_beta   90.00
_cell.angle_gamma   90.00
#
_symmetry.space_group_name_H-M   'P 1'
#
loop_
_entity.id
_entity.type
_entity.pdbx_description
1 polymer ?
#
loop_
_entity_poly.entity_id
_entity_poly.type
_entity_poly.pdbx_seq_one_letter_code
_entity_poly.pdbx_strand_id
1 'polypeptide(L)'
;MDIQIILILLLVGLAAGTLSGMVGVGGGIIIVPCLVYFLGFSQKMAQGTSLGLLLLPVGILGVMQFYKAGNVDVRVVLIIAAAFIVGSYFGSKWALSLPQDSLKKIFAILMLLISVKMLFLDKKNPEHPAGNMPVEDARDSTRLSSSG
;
A
#
# COMPACT_ATOMS: atom_id res chain seq x y z
N MET A 1 9.27 -24.97 -14.56
CA MET A 1 7.97 -24.32 -14.36
C MET A 1 7.14 -24.56 -15.60
N ASP A 2 5.95 -25.12 -15.45
CA ASP A 2 5.04 -25.36 -16.57
C ASP A 2 4.50 -24.04 -17.14
N ILE A 3 4.22 -24.02 -18.44
CA ILE A 3 3.71 -22.84 -19.17
C ILE A 3 2.41 -22.31 -18.56
N GLN A 4 1.58 -23.21 -18.02
CA GLN A 4 0.33 -22.88 -17.35
C GLN A 4 0.53 -22.03 -16.10
N ILE A 5 1.57 -22.33 -15.30
CA ILE A 5 1.90 -21.60 -14.07
C ILE A 5 2.30 -20.17 -14.41
N ILE A 6 3.08 -19.99 -15.49
CA ILE A 6 3.52 -18.67 -15.95
C ILE A 6 2.33 -17.81 -16.37
N LEU A 7 1.37 -18.39 -17.12
CA LEU A 7 0.15 -17.70 -17.52
C LEU A 7 -0.70 -17.25 -16.33
N ILE A 8 -0.86 -18.11 -15.31
CA ILE A 8 -1.60 -17.78 -14.09
C ILE A 8 -0.92 -16.63 -13.33
N LEU A 9 0.40 -16.69 -13.15
CA LEU A 9 1.15 -15.63 -12.47
C LEU A 9 1.04 -14.29 -13.19
N LEU A 10 1.05 -14.28 -14.52
CA LEU A 10 0.94 -13.07 -15.32
C LEU A 10 -0.46 -12.44 -15.18
N LEU A 11 -1.52 -13.25 -15.25
CA LEU A 11 -2.90 -12.79 -15.05
C LEU A 11 -3.12 -12.24 -13.64
N VAL A 12 -2.64 -12.96 -12.61
CA VAL A 12 -2.73 -12.51 -11.21
C VAL A 12 -1.95 -11.21 -11.01
N GLY A 13 -0.74 -11.11 -11.57
CA GLY A 13 0.08 -9.90 -11.49
C GLY A 13 -0.59 -8.69 -12.15
N LEU A 14 -1.17 -8.86 -13.34
CA LEU A 14 -1.90 -7.80 -14.03
C LEU A 14 -3.12 -7.35 -13.25
N ALA A 15 -3.99 -8.28 -12.84
CA ALA A 15 -5.21 -7.96 -12.10
C ALA A 15 -4.89 -7.32 -10.74
N ALA A 16 -3.90 -7.85 -10.02
CA ALA A 16 -3.50 -7.29 -8.74
C ALA A 16 -2.83 -5.92 -8.90
N GLY A 17 -2.03 -5.71 -9.94
CA GLY A 17 -1.38 -4.43 -10.23
C GLY A 17 -2.39 -3.32 -10.54
N THR A 18 -3.38 -3.60 -11.40
CA THR A 18 -4.44 -2.63 -11.73
C THR A 18 -5.26 -2.26 -10.50
N LEU A 19 -5.72 -3.26 -9.74
CA LEU A 19 -6.49 -3.04 -8.52
C LEU A 19 -5.67 -2.35 -7.42
N SER A 20 -4.39 -2.68 -7.31
CA SER A 20 -3.46 -2.00 -6.40
C SER A 20 -3.32 -0.51 -6.74
N GLY A 21 -3.23 -0.17 -8.02
CA GLY A 21 -3.15 1.22 -8.47
C GLY A 21 -4.45 2.00 -8.25
N MET A 22 -5.60 1.34 -8.42
CA MET A 22 -6.92 1.96 -8.22
C MET A 22 -7.28 2.18 -6.75
N VAL A 23 -7.00 1.19 -5.89
CA VAL A 23 -7.46 1.18 -4.48
C VAL A 23 -6.36 1.65 -3.52
N GLY A 24 -5.08 1.63 -3.93
CA GLY A 24 -3.94 2.07 -3.12
C GLY A 24 -3.52 1.12 -1.98
N VAL A 25 -4.20 -0.01 -1.80
CA VAL A 25 -4.00 -0.94 -0.67
C VAL A 25 -2.81 -1.89 -0.87
N GLY A 26 -2.20 -1.92 -2.06
CA GLY A 26 -1.22 -2.95 -2.42
C GLY A 26 -1.96 -4.25 -2.73
N GLY A 27 -1.86 -4.77 -3.96
CA GLY A 27 -2.65 -5.91 -4.46
C GLY A 27 -2.52 -7.26 -3.71
N GLY A 28 -1.87 -7.29 -2.54
CA GLY A 28 -1.61 -8.46 -1.72
C GLY A 28 -2.86 -9.15 -1.19
N ILE A 29 -3.97 -8.40 -1.05
CA ILE A 29 -5.29 -8.97 -0.73
C ILE A 29 -5.72 -10.00 -1.77
N ILE A 30 -5.30 -9.84 -3.03
CA ILE A 30 -5.64 -10.72 -4.14
C ILE A 30 -4.50 -11.71 -4.40
N ILE A 31 -3.24 -11.22 -4.41
CA ILE A 31 -2.06 -12.05 -4.71
C ILE A 31 -1.91 -13.18 -3.69
N VAL A 32 -2.06 -12.91 -2.39
CA VAL A 32 -1.82 -13.91 -1.34
C VAL A 32 -2.80 -15.09 -1.46
N PRO A 33 -4.14 -14.89 -1.52
CA PRO A 33 -5.07 -15.99 -1.76
C PRO A 33 -4.81 -16.72 -3.08
N CYS A 34 -4.47 -15.99 -4.15
CA CYS A 34 -4.18 -16.62 -5.44
C CYS A 34 -2.99 -17.58 -5.36
N LEU A 35 -1.88 -17.14 -4.75
CA LEU A 35 -0.69 -17.98 -4.57
C LEU A 35 -0.98 -19.21 -3.70
N VAL A 36 -1.77 -19.06 -2.64
CA VAL A 36 -2.11 -20.17 -1.74
C VAL A 36 -3.05 -21.17 -2.39
N TYR A 37 -4.14 -20.70 -3.00
CA TYR A 37 -5.20 -21.58 -3.51
C TYR A 37 -4.94 -22.12 -4.91
N PHE A 38 -4.30 -21.36 -5.79
CA PHE A 38 -4.06 -21.80 -7.17
C PHE A 38 -2.66 -22.38 -7.37
N LEU A 39 -1.66 -21.91 -6.62
CA LEU A 39 -0.28 -22.41 -6.74
C LEU A 39 0.15 -23.30 -5.57
N GLY A 40 -0.70 -23.48 -4.55
CA GLY A 40 -0.41 -24.36 -3.42
C GLY A 40 0.70 -23.84 -2.49
N PHE A 41 1.00 -22.55 -2.51
CA PHE A 41 2.05 -21.98 -1.67
C PHE A 41 1.62 -22.01 -0.19
N SER A 42 2.59 -22.20 0.71
CA SER A 42 2.33 -22.00 2.13
C SER A 42 1.98 -20.53 2.41
N GLN A 43 1.15 -20.25 3.42
CA GLN A 43 0.73 -18.89 3.76
C GLN A 43 1.94 -17.94 3.94
N LYS A 44 3.00 -18.42 4.60
CA LYS A 44 4.22 -17.64 4.84
C LYS A 44 4.96 -17.34 3.53
N MET A 45 5.08 -18.33 2.65
CA MET A 45 5.72 -18.15 1.34
C MET A 45 4.91 -17.19 0.46
N ALA A 46 3.59 -17.38 0.35
CA ALA A 46 2.71 -16.50 -0.40
C ALA A 46 2.77 -15.04 0.09
N GLN A 47 2.76 -14.83 1.42
CA GLN A 47 2.92 -13.50 2.00
C GLN A 47 4.29 -12.88 1.68
N GLY A 48 5.38 -13.63 1.85
CA GLY A 48 6.73 -13.16 1.54
C GLY A 48 6.91 -12.80 0.06
N THR A 49 6.45 -13.67 -0.85
CA THR A 49 6.49 -13.44 -2.30
C THR A 49 5.66 -12.21 -2.68
N SER A 50 4.45 -12.08 -2.12
CA SER A 50 3.61 -10.90 -2.36
C SER A 50 4.27 -9.62 -1.85
N LEU A 51 4.95 -9.66 -0.69
CA LEU A 51 5.64 -8.51 -0.14
C LEU A 51 6.78 -8.06 -1.07
N GLY A 52 7.61 -9.00 -1.53
CA GLY A 52 8.70 -8.69 -2.47
C GLY A 52 8.21 -8.08 -3.78
N LEU A 53 7.11 -8.62 -4.33
CA LEU A 53 6.48 -8.10 -5.55
C LEU A 53 5.87 -6.71 -5.35
N LEU A 54 5.19 -6.47 -4.23
CA LEU A 54 4.48 -5.22 -4.01
C LEU A 54 5.38 -4.07 -3.58
N LEU A 55 6.40 -4.33 -2.75
CA LEU A 55 7.25 -3.27 -2.23
C LEU A 55 8.24 -2.73 -3.27
N LEU A 56 8.82 -3.62 -4.08
CA LEU A 56 9.88 -3.26 -5.02
C LEU A 56 9.31 -2.73 -6.34
N PRO A 57 8.85 -3.55 -7.30
CA PRO A 57 8.47 -3.04 -8.61
C PRO A 57 7.16 -2.25 -8.57
N VAL A 58 6.11 -2.75 -7.90
CA VAL A 58 4.78 -2.11 -7.95
C VAL A 58 4.74 -0.84 -7.11
N GLY A 59 5.26 -0.90 -5.89
CA GLY A 59 5.26 0.23 -4.95
C GLY A 59 6.05 1.41 -5.46
N ILE A 60 7.26 1.19 -5.98
CA ILE A 60 8.10 2.27 -6.52
C ILE A 60 7.41 2.96 -7.70
N LEU A 61 6.88 2.19 -8.66
CA LEU A 61 6.18 2.76 -9.82
C LEU A 61 4.91 3.52 -9.42
N GLY A 62 4.15 2.99 -8.46
CA GLY A 62 2.97 3.66 -7.92
C GLY A 62 3.32 4.98 -7.23
N VAL A 63 4.29 4.97 -6.32
CA VAL A 63 4.75 6.18 -5.62
C VAL A 63 5.27 7.21 -6.61
N MET A 64 6.05 6.81 -7.62
CA MET A 64 6.53 7.73 -8.65
C MET A 64 5.36 8.42 -9.38
N GLN A 65 4.29 7.70 -9.70
CA GLN A 65 3.14 8.26 -10.38
C GLN A 65 2.38 9.26 -9.49
N PHE A 66 2.11 8.90 -8.23
CA PHE A 66 1.43 9.79 -7.29
C PHE A 66 2.27 10.99 -6.87
N TYR A 67 3.60 10.82 -6.76
CA TYR A 67 4.53 11.89 -6.46
C TYR A 67 4.59 12.90 -7.60
N LYS A 68 4.66 12.43 -8.86
CA LYS A 68 4.56 13.31 -10.04
C LYS A 68 3.23 14.07 -10.10
N ALA A 69 2.16 13.48 -9.58
CA ALA A 69 0.84 14.11 -9.49
C ALA A 69 0.69 15.06 -8.28
N GLY A 70 1.72 15.26 -7.46
CA GLY A 70 1.68 16.14 -6.29
C GLY A 70 0.87 15.60 -5.10
N ASN A 71 0.44 14.33 -5.15
CA ASN A 71 -0.44 13.71 -4.15
C ASN A 71 0.32 12.97 -3.03
N VAL A 72 1.58 13.31 -2.80
CA VAL A 72 2.44 12.64 -1.82
C VAL A 72 3.11 13.69 -0.94
N ASP A 73 2.71 13.73 0.33
CA ASP A 73 3.43 14.48 1.36
C ASP A 73 4.61 13.66 1.88
N VAL A 74 5.82 14.03 1.45
CA VAL A 74 7.05 13.32 1.79
C VAL A 74 7.33 13.34 3.30
N ARG A 75 6.95 14.41 4.01
CA ARG A 75 7.17 14.51 5.46
C ARG A 75 6.32 13.49 6.21
N VAL A 76 5.04 13.37 5.83
CA VAL A 76 4.14 12.36 6.39
C VAL A 76 4.64 10.95 6.08
N VAL A 77 5.05 10.71 4.84
CA VAL A 77 5.60 9.41 4.43
C VAL A 77 6.82 9.02 5.27
N LEU A 78 7.76 9.94 5.50
CA LEU A 78 8.97 9.65 6.28
C LEU A 78 8.67 9.30 7.75
N ILE A 79 7.76 10.03 8.38
CA ILE A 79 7.35 9.77 9.77
C ILE A 79 6.71 8.39 9.88
N ILE A 80 5.76 8.08 8.99
CA ILE A 80 5.09 6.78 8.97
C ILE A 80 6.07 5.67 8.62
N ALA A 81 6.97 5.88 7.67
CA ALA A 81 7.99 4.90 7.28
C ALA A 81 8.90 4.52 8.45
N ALA A 82 9.35 5.50 9.25
CA ALA A 82 10.16 5.24 10.43
C ALA A 82 9.42 4.35 11.46
N ALA A 83 8.16 4.67 11.77
CA ALA A 83 7.34 3.85 12.66
C ALA A 83 7.06 2.46 12.06
N PHE A 84 6.83 2.39 10.75
CA PHE A 84 6.54 1.16 10.02
C PHE A 84 7.72 0.18 10.02
N ILE A 85 8.96 0.66 9.90
CA ILE A 85 10.16 -0.20 9.97
C ILE A 85 10.18 -0.96 11.29
N VAL A 86 9.95 -0.27 12.40
CA VAL A 86 9.92 -0.88 13.74
C VAL A 86 8.75 -1.87 13.85
N GLY A 87 7.55 -1.43 13.47
CA GLY A 87 6.35 -2.28 13.54
C GLY A 87 6.43 -3.54 12.68
N SER A 88 6.96 -3.41 11.45
CA SER A 88 7.12 -4.53 10.51
C SER A 88 8.19 -5.51 10.95
N TYR A 89 9.28 -5.06 11.58
CA TYR A 89 10.31 -5.94 12.12
C TYR A 89 9.74 -6.85 13.22
N PHE A 90 9.06 -6.29 14.22
CA PHE A 90 8.46 -7.08 15.29
C PHE A 90 7.26 -7.90 14.81
N GLY A 91 6.42 -7.32 13.95
CA GLY A 91 5.25 -7.98 13.38
C GLY A 91 5.61 -9.19 12.52
N SER A 92 6.63 -9.07 11.66
CA SER A 92 7.11 -10.20 10.85
C SER A 92 7.70 -11.31 11.71
N LYS A 93 8.48 -10.98 12.74
CA LYS A 93 9.02 -11.95 13.68
C LYS A 93 7.91 -12.72 14.41
N TRP A 94 6.86 -12.02 14.85
CA TRP A 94 5.68 -12.67 15.43
C TRP A 94 4.91 -13.53 14.44
N ALA A 95 4.66 -13.04 13.22
CA ALA A 95 3.95 -13.78 12.19
C ALA A 95 4.69 -15.08 11.81
N LEU A 96 6.03 -15.05 11.75
CA LEU A 96 6.85 -16.22 11.46
C LEU A 96 6.81 -17.28 12.57
N SER A 97 6.59 -16.86 13.83
CA SER A 97 6.45 -17.78 14.97
C SER A 97 5.07 -18.44 15.07
N LEU A 98 4.06 -17.93 14.36
CA LEU A 98 2.70 -18.49 14.42
C LEU A 98 2.53 -19.72 13.49
N PRO A 99 1.61 -20.65 13.86
CA PRO A 99 1.13 -21.69 12.95
C PRO A 99 0.44 -21.10 11.71
N GLN A 100 0.53 -21.82 10.59
CA GLN A 100 -0.04 -21.39 9.31
C GLN A 100 -1.56 -21.14 9.39
N ASP A 101 -2.30 -21.99 10.11
CA ASP A 101 -3.75 -21.86 10.24
C ASP A 101 -4.16 -20.60 11.03
N SER A 102 -3.41 -20.26 12.08
CA SER A 102 -3.64 -19.05 12.86
C SER A 102 -3.41 -17.81 12.02
N LEU A 103 -2.32 -17.78 11.22
CA LEU A 103 -2.00 -16.66 10.36
C LEU A 103 -3.07 -16.46 9.27
N LYS A 104 -3.57 -17.57 8.71
CA LYS A 104 -4.70 -17.56 7.76
C LYS A 104 -5.98 -17.00 8.39
N LYS A 105 -6.33 -17.45 9.61
CA LYS A 105 -7.51 -16.94 10.35
C LYS A 105 -7.40 -15.45 10.67
N ILE A 106 -6.25 -14.99 11.15
CA ILE A 106 -6.00 -13.57 11.45
C ILE A 106 -6.20 -12.72 10.18
N PHE A 107 -5.62 -13.14 9.06
CA PHE A 107 -5.79 -12.43 7.78
C PHE A 107 -7.25 -12.39 7.33
N ALA A 108 -7.98 -13.52 7.45
CA ALA A 108 -9.39 -13.59 7.08
C ALA A 108 -10.27 -12.67 7.93
N ILE A 109 -10.05 -12.64 9.26
CA ILE A 109 -10.78 -11.76 10.17
C ILE A 109 -10.50 -10.29 9.85
N LEU A 110 -9.23 -9.93 9.61
CA LEU A 110 -8.85 -8.56 9.24
C LEU A 110 -9.56 -8.11 7.95
N MET A 111 -9.60 -8.98 6.93
CA MET A 111 -10.31 -8.70 5.68
C MET A 111 -11.80 -8.50 5.89
N LEU A 112 -12.42 -9.33 6.72
CA LEU A 112 -13.85 -9.21 7.04
C LEU A 112 -14.15 -7.88 7.73
N LEU A 113 -13.32 -7.48 8.70
CA LEU A 113 -13.47 -6.21 9.41
C LEU A 113 -13.35 -5.00 8.47
N ILE A 114 -12.35 -4.99 7.59
CA ILE A 114 -12.15 -3.91 6.61
C ILE A 114 -13.36 -3.82 5.67
N SER A 115 -13.83 -4.97 5.16
CA SER A 115 -14.99 -5.06 4.28
C SER A 115 -16.26 -4.49 4.94
N VAL A 116 -16.56 -4.92 6.17
CA VAL A 116 -17.72 -4.43 6.93
C VAL A 116 -17.60 -2.93 7.21
N LYS A 117 -16.41 -2.45 7.59
CA LYS A 117 -16.18 -1.04 7.89
C LYS A 117 -16.39 -0.16 6.66
N MET A 118 -15.90 -0.56 5.49
CA MET A 118 -16.11 0.19 4.25
C MET A 118 -17.58 0.16 3.79
N LEU A 119 -18.27 -0.97 3.94
CA LEU A 119 -19.66 -1.10 3.50
C LEU A 119 -20.67 -0.35 4.38
N PHE A 120 -20.44 -0.33 5.71
CA PHE A 120 -21.46 0.12 6.66
C PHE A 120 -21.05 1.30 7.53
N LEU A 121 -19.76 1.63 7.63
CA LEU A 121 -19.25 2.63 8.58
C LEU A 121 -18.51 3.82 7.93
N ASP A 122 -18.36 3.87 6.62
CA ASP A 122 -17.80 5.06 5.96
C ASP A 122 -18.83 6.20 5.97
N LYS A 123 -18.72 7.04 7.01
CA LYS A 123 -19.41 8.32 7.10
C LYS A 123 -18.76 9.27 6.10
N LYS A 124 -19.53 9.76 5.12
CA LYS A 124 -19.08 10.70 4.07
C LYS A 124 -18.35 11.89 4.72
N ASN A 125 -17.02 11.88 4.70
CA ASN A 125 -16.23 13.01 5.17
C ASN A 125 -16.25 14.08 4.07
N PRO A 126 -16.52 15.36 4.37
CA PRO A 126 -16.33 16.42 3.39
C PRO A 126 -14.90 16.34 2.85
N GLU A 127 -14.76 16.36 1.53
CA GLU A 127 -13.47 16.30 0.84
C GLU A 127 -12.57 17.39 1.41
N HIS A 128 -11.38 16.99 1.87
CA HIS A 128 -10.37 17.94 2.30
C HIS A 128 -9.84 18.62 1.03
N PRO A 129 -9.95 19.96 0.89
CA PRO A 129 -9.48 20.64 -0.30
C PRO A 129 -7.97 20.46 -0.40
N ALA A 130 -7.55 19.65 -1.39
CA ALA A 130 -6.15 19.44 -1.68
C ALA A 130 -5.50 20.78 -2.07
N GLY A 131 -4.41 21.13 -1.39
CA GLY A 131 -3.28 21.76 -2.05
C GLY A 131 -3.31 23.25 -2.35
N ASN A 132 -4.21 24.05 -1.79
CA ASN A 132 -4.07 25.52 -1.82
C ASN A 132 -3.68 26.06 -0.45
N MET A 133 -2.48 25.69 0.03
CA MET A 133 -1.76 26.62 0.90
C MET A 133 -1.34 27.80 0.02
N PRO A 134 -1.67 29.06 0.39
CA PRO A 134 -1.11 30.22 -0.29
C PRO A 134 0.41 30.06 -0.26
N VAL A 135 1.03 29.96 -1.43
CA VAL A 135 2.47 30.19 -1.55
C VAL A 135 2.62 31.65 -1.19
N GLU A 136 2.94 31.93 0.08
CA GLU A 136 3.26 33.27 0.53
C GLU A 136 4.46 33.72 -0.29
N ASP A 137 4.17 34.65 -1.20
CA ASP A 137 5.08 35.14 -2.22
C ASP A 137 6.23 35.86 -1.52
N ALA A 138 7.34 35.15 -1.31
CA ALA A 138 8.58 35.70 -0.77
C ALA A 138 9.22 36.77 -1.69
N ARG A 139 8.52 37.24 -2.73
CA ARG A 139 8.93 38.35 -3.61
C ARG A 139 8.42 39.72 -3.16
N ASP A 140 7.56 39.81 -2.13
CA ASP A 140 7.04 41.11 -1.68
C ASP A 140 7.89 41.81 -0.60
N SER A 141 8.75 41.06 0.13
CA SER A 141 9.64 41.64 1.14
C SER A 141 10.81 42.45 0.56
N THR A 142 11.07 42.35 -0.75
CA THR A 142 12.13 43.13 -1.42
C THR A 142 11.65 44.45 -2.01
N ARG A 143 10.33 44.71 -2.10
CA ARG A 143 9.80 46.01 -2.60
C ARG A 143 9.61 47.07 -1.51
N LEU A 144 9.53 46.67 -0.24
CA LEU A 144 9.29 47.58 0.88
C LEU A 144 10.57 48.15 1.53
N SER A 145 11.76 47.69 1.12
CA SER A 145 13.05 48.19 1.64
C SER A 145 13.68 49.30 0.79
N SER A 146 13.21 49.52 -0.45
CA SER A 146 13.75 50.55 -1.36
C SER A 146 12.91 51.82 -1.45
N SER A 147 11.96 52.02 -0.51
CA SER A 147 11.01 53.16 -0.54
C SER A 147 10.99 53.96 0.77
N GLY A 148 12.06 53.87 1.58
CA GLY A 148 12.22 54.61 2.83
C GLY A 148 13.53 55.38 2.86
#